data_AF-A0A951GLS8-F1
#
_entry.id   AF-A0A951GLS8-F1
#
_cell.length_a   1.000
_cell.length_b   1.000
_cell.length_c   1.000
_cell.angle_alpha   90.00
_cell.angle_beta   90.00
_cell.angle_gamma   90.00
#
_symmetry.space_group_name_H-M   'P 1'
#
loop_
_entity.id
_entity.type
_entity.pdbx_description
1 polymer ?
#
loop_
_entity_poly.entity_id
_entity_poly.type
_entity_poly.pdbx_seq_one_letter_code
_entity_poly.pdbx_strand_id
1 'polypeptide(L)'
;MIDLDELARRFSSLGRTEIVRWIENRWIVPDEQGGAWQFREVDVARIELIQHVRHEYTLDDDAMSLILGLLDQVYGLRRQLTRLCDALEQQPPEIRDAIRRALPAVKLPAGKEPGS
;
A
#
# COMPACT_ATOMS: atom_id res chain seq x y z
N MET A 1 -4.08 5.70 15.30
CA MET A 1 -5.34 5.06 14.89
C MET A 1 -6.42 6.11 15.00
N ILE A 2 -7.25 6.27 13.97
CA ILE A 2 -8.37 7.22 13.95
C ILE A 2 -9.67 6.43 13.74
N ASP A 3 -10.78 6.92 14.29
CA ASP A 3 -12.09 6.30 14.09
C ASP A 3 -12.72 6.73 12.76
N LEU A 4 -13.87 6.14 12.42
CA LEU A 4 -14.62 6.46 11.20
C LEU A 4 -15.05 7.93 11.13
N ASP A 5 -15.36 8.55 12.27
CA ASP A 5 -15.88 9.90 12.37
C ASP A 5 -14.79 10.95 12.14
N GLU A 6 -13.60 10.71 12.68
CA GLU A 6 -12.38 11.47 12.39
C GLU A 6 -11.93 11.27 10.94
N LEU A 7 -11.98 10.04 10.43
CA LEU A 7 -11.63 9.74 9.05
C LEU A 7 -12.55 10.48 8.06
N ALA A 8 -13.86 10.45 8.29
CA ALA A 8 -14.84 11.17 7.46
C ALA A 8 -14.67 12.70 7.56
N ARG A 9 -14.20 13.22 8.70
CA ARG A 9 -13.87 14.65 8.85
C ARG A 9 -12.62 15.04 8.06
N ARG A 10 -11.60 14.17 8.00
CA ARG A 10 -10.38 14.40 7.20
C ARG A 10 -10.66 14.34 5.71
N PHE A 11 -11.53 13.42 5.28
CA PHE A 11 -11.93 13.24 3.90
C PHE A 11 -13.37 13.70 3.69
N SER A 12 -13.58 15.02 3.67
CA SER A 12 -14.91 15.61 3.49
C SER A 12 -15.58 15.27 2.15
N SER A 13 -14.79 14.85 1.15
CA SER A 13 -15.25 14.28 -0.12
C SER A 13 -15.80 12.86 0.00
N LEU A 14 -15.44 12.10 1.04
CA LEU A 14 -15.87 10.73 1.26
C LEU A 14 -17.02 10.65 2.25
N GLY A 15 -18.15 10.11 1.79
CA GLY A 15 -19.26 9.78 2.67
C GLY A 15 -18.99 8.50 3.47
N ARG A 16 -19.64 8.35 4.64
CA ARG A 16 -19.58 7.12 5.45
C ARG A 16 -19.94 5.87 4.64
N THR A 17 -20.96 5.96 3.79
CA THR A 17 -21.42 4.86 2.92
C THR A 17 -20.34 4.41 1.94
N GLU A 18 -19.52 5.34 1.46
CA GLU A 18 -18.43 5.02 0.54
C GLU A 18 -17.28 4.30 1.26
N ILE A 19 -16.92 4.76 2.46
CA ILE A 19 -15.94 4.07 3.32
C ILE A 19 -16.41 2.65 3.64
N VAL A 20 -17.69 2.47 4.00
CA VAL A 20 -18.28 1.14 4.25
C VAL A 20 -18.15 0.25 3.00
N ARG A 21 -18.51 0.76 1.82
CA ARG A 21 -18.37 0.03 0.55
C ARG A 21 -16.92 -0.37 0.28
N TRP A 22 -15.97 0.49 0.60
CA TRP A 22 -14.54 0.19 0.44
C TRP A 22 -14.06 -0.89 1.42
N ILE A 23 -14.64 -0.95 2.61
CA ILE A 23 -14.38 -2.04 3.58
C ILE A 23 -15.00 -3.35 3.08
N GLU A 24 -16.23 -3.32 2.59
CA GLU A 24 -16.92 -4.49 2.01
C GLU A 24 -16.16 -5.06 0.81
N ASN A 25 -15.66 -4.18 -0.07
CA ASN A 25 -14.80 -4.54 -1.20
C ASN A 25 -13.37 -4.94 -0.79
N ARG A 26 -13.07 -4.92 0.52
CA ARG A 26 -11.75 -5.20 1.12
C ARG A 26 -10.62 -4.30 0.64
N TRP A 27 -10.95 -3.12 0.09
CA TRP A 27 -9.95 -2.13 -0.28
C TRP A 27 -9.26 -1.58 0.97
N ILE A 28 -10.00 -1.41 2.05
CA ILE A 28 -9.46 -0.98 3.34
C ILE A 28 -9.83 -2.03 4.39
N VAL A 29 -8.87 -2.38 5.22
CA VAL A 29 -9.07 -3.37 6.29
C VAL A 29 -8.74 -2.70 7.61
N PRO A 30 -9.71 -1.98 8.21
CA PRO A 30 -9.51 -1.37 9.51
C PRO A 30 -9.38 -2.45 10.59
N ASP A 31 -8.77 -2.08 11.71
CA ASP A 31 -8.75 -2.92 12.90
C ASP A 31 -10.10 -2.74 13.64
N GLU A 32 -10.80 -3.84 13.92
CA GLU A 32 -12.02 -3.83 14.73
C GLU A 32 -11.67 -3.85 16.22
N GLN A 33 -12.06 -2.80 16.95
CA GLN A 33 -11.86 -2.71 18.39
C GLN A 33 -13.17 -2.34 19.08
N GLY A 34 -13.72 -3.27 19.87
CA GLY A 34 -14.93 -3.03 20.66
C GLY A 34 -16.17 -2.71 19.83
N GLY A 35 -16.25 -3.21 18.59
CA GLY A 35 -17.36 -2.92 17.66
C GLY A 35 -17.23 -1.61 16.89
N ALA A 36 -16.10 -0.90 17.03
CA ALA A 36 -15.77 0.28 16.24
C ALA A 36 -14.60 -0.01 15.29
N TRP A 37 -14.65 0.53 14.07
CA TRP A 37 -13.54 0.50 13.13
C TRP A 37 -12.49 1.53 13.49
N GLN A 38 -11.24 1.07 13.57
CA GLN A 38 -10.07 1.91 13.76
C GLN A 38 -9.15 1.82 12.55
N PHE A 39 -8.83 2.97 11.98
CA PHE A 39 -7.98 3.12 10.81
C PHE A 39 -6.56 3.51 11.25
N ARG A 40 -5.56 2.84 10.71
CA ARG A 40 -4.14 3.17 10.89
C ARG A 40 -3.71 4.17 9.83
N GLU A 41 -2.53 4.76 10.01
CA GLU A 41 -1.94 5.66 9.01
C GLU A 41 -1.78 5.00 7.63
N VAL A 42 -1.53 3.69 7.59
CA VAL A 42 -1.50 2.92 6.32
C VAL A 42 -2.85 2.91 5.61
N ASP A 43 -3.96 2.91 6.36
CA ASP A 43 -5.31 2.91 5.82
C ASP A 43 -5.66 4.31 5.29
N VAL A 44 -5.21 5.36 5.98
CA VAL A 44 -5.35 6.77 5.55
C VAL A 44 -4.59 7.00 4.22
N ALA A 45 -3.33 6.58 4.14
CA ALA A 45 -2.55 6.69 2.92
C ALA A 45 -3.18 5.91 1.76
N ARG A 46 -3.82 4.76 2.04
CA ARG A 46 -4.54 3.98 1.04
C ARG A 46 -5.80 4.71 0.55
N ILE A 47 -6.55 5.37 1.43
CA ILE A 47 -7.72 6.18 1.07
C ILE A 47 -7.33 7.33 0.14
N GLU A 48 -6.25 8.04 0.46
CA GLU A 48 -5.72 9.12 -0.39
C GLU A 48 -5.36 8.62 -1.78
N LEU A 49 -4.69 7.47 -1.86
CA LEU A 49 -4.32 6.84 -3.13
C LEU A 49 -5.54 6.43 -3.95
N ILE A 50 -6.53 5.78 -3.32
CA ILE A 50 -7.79 5.39 -3.98
C ILE A 50 -8.50 6.62 -4.54
N GLN A 51 -8.61 7.69 -3.75
CA GLN A 51 -9.22 8.94 -4.22
C GLN A 51 -8.46 9.51 -5.41
N HIS A 52 -7.14 9.65 -5.30
CA HIS A 52 -6.32 10.23 -6.36
C HIS A 52 -6.47 9.44 -7.67
N VAL A 53 -6.33 8.11 -7.61
CA VAL A 53 -6.45 7.25 -8.79
C VAL A 53 -7.86 7.29 -9.38
N ARG A 54 -8.90 7.24 -8.55
CA ARG A 54 -10.28 7.27 -9.04
C ARG A 54 -10.66 8.60 -9.68
N HIS A 55 -10.18 9.73 -9.13
CA HIS A 55 -10.43 11.06 -9.69
C HIS A 55 -9.63 11.29 -10.98
N GLU A 56 -8.37 10.87 -11.05
CA GLU A 56 -7.55 11.10 -12.25
C GLU A 56 -7.91 10.17 -13.41
N TYR A 57 -8.31 8.93 -13.14
CA TYR A 57 -8.47 7.90 -14.18
C TYR A 57 -9.92 7.49 -14.43
N THR A 58 -10.90 8.10 -13.74
CA THR A 58 -12.35 7.81 -13.87
C THR A 58 -12.65 6.30 -13.87
N LEU A 59 -11.97 5.57 -12.99
CA LEU A 59 -12.06 4.11 -12.95
C LEU A 59 -13.35 3.67 -12.25
N ASP A 60 -13.90 2.57 -12.76
CA ASP A 60 -14.97 1.85 -12.09
C ASP A 60 -14.41 1.00 -10.93
N ASP A 61 -15.32 0.46 -10.13
CA ASP A 61 -14.98 -0.33 -8.95
C ASP A 61 -14.23 -1.63 -9.31
N ASP A 62 -14.50 -2.22 -10.47
CA ASP A 62 -13.86 -3.46 -10.91
C ASP A 62 -12.39 -3.20 -11.29
N ALA A 63 -12.13 -2.14 -12.06
CA ALA A 63 -10.78 -1.70 -12.38
C ALA A 63 -10.02 -1.26 -11.12
N MET A 64 -10.68 -0.57 -10.19
CA MET A 64 -10.08 -0.20 -8.90
C MET A 64 -9.66 -1.41 -8.09
N SER A 65 -10.50 -2.45 -8.02
CA SER A 65 -10.18 -3.69 -7.30
C SER A 65 -8.95 -4.40 -7.88
N LEU A 66 -8.81 -4.42 -9.21
CA LEU A 66 -7.63 -4.98 -9.87
C LEU A 66 -6.36 -4.19 -9.58
N ILE A 67 -6.41 -2.85 -9.70
CA ILE A 67 -5.26 -1.98 -9.43
C ILE A 67 -4.83 -2.07 -7.97
N LEU A 68 -5.77 -2.07 -7.03
CA LEU A 68 -5.48 -2.22 -5.62
C LEU A 68 -4.86 -3.58 -5.30
N GLY A 69 -5.36 -4.65 -5.93
CA GLY A 69 -4.74 -5.97 -5.83
C GLY A 69 -3.28 -5.98 -6.31
N LEU A 70 -2.98 -5.33 -7.44
CA LEU A 70 -1.61 -5.19 -7.95
C LEU A 70 -0.73 -4.34 -7.03
N LEU A 71 -1.25 -3.21 -6.54
CA LEU A 71 -0.54 -2.37 -5.58
C LEU A 71 -0.24 -3.15 -4.30
N ASP A 72 -1.20 -3.89 -3.76
CA ASP A 72 -1.02 -4.71 -2.57
C ASP A 72 0.04 -5.80 -2.77
N GLN A 73 0.12 -6.40 -3.95
CA GLN A 73 1.21 -7.32 -4.30
C GLN A 73 2.59 -6.62 -4.27
N VAL A 74 2.69 -5.42 -4.84
CA VAL A 74 3.92 -4.62 -4.84
C VAL A 74 4.32 -4.20 -3.42
N TYR A 75 3.37 -3.70 -2.62
CA TYR A 75 3.61 -3.35 -1.22
C TYR A 75 3.99 -4.57 -0.39
N GLY A 76 3.35 -5.72 -0.63
CA GLY A 76 3.68 -6.99 0.00
C GLY A 76 5.12 -7.41 -0.28
N LEU A 77 5.54 -7.36 -1.55
CA LEU A 77 6.90 -7.66 -1.95
C LEU A 77 7.90 -6.67 -1.36
N ARG A 78 7.63 -5.36 -1.43
CA ARG A 78 8.48 -4.33 -0.84
C ARG A 78 8.67 -4.57 0.66
N ARG A 79 7.60 -4.93 1.37
CA ARG A 79 7.65 -5.23 2.81
C ARG A 79 8.45 -6.50 3.12
N GLN A 80 8.33 -7.54 2.31
CA GLN A 80 9.14 -8.75 2.45
C GLN A 80 10.63 -8.44 2.23
N LEU A 81 10.96 -7.64 1.21
CA LEU A 81 12.33 -7.20 0.96
C LEU A 81 12.87 -6.35 2.10
N THR A 82 12.11 -5.39 2.62
CA THR A 82 12.53 -4.60 3.79
C THR A 82 12.82 -5.50 4.98
N ARG A 83 11.94 -6.45 5.30
CA ARG A 83 12.17 -7.41 6.38
C ARG A 83 13.41 -8.27 6.17
N LEU A 84 13.67 -8.68 4.93
CA LEU A 84 14.88 -9.41 4.58
C LEU A 84 16.12 -8.52 4.80
N CYS A 85 16.10 -7.27 4.36
CA CYS A 85 17.16 -6.30 4.62
C CYS A 85 17.38 -6.10 6.13
N ASP A 86 16.32 -5.89 6.92
CA ASP A 86 16.40 -5.73 8.37
C ASP A 86 17.05 -6.96 9.03
N ALA A 87 16.69 -8.17 8.58
CA ALA A 87 17.26 -9.42 9.07
C ALA A 87 18.75 -9.57 8.70
N LEU A 88 19.15 -9.10 7.52
CA LEU A 88 20.54 -9.06 7.06
C LEU A 88 21.37 -8.04 7.84
N GLU A 89 20.79 -6.91 8.21
CA GLU A 89 21.43 -5.89 9.04
C GLU A 89 21.71 -6.39 10.46
N GLN A 90 20.94 -7.36 10.96
CA GLN A 90 21.19 -8.01 12.24
C GLN A 90 22.28 -9.09 12.19
N GLN A 91 22.77 -9.46 11.00
CA GLN A 91 23.84 -10.45 10.86
C GLN A 91 25.23 -9.86 11.11
N PRO A 92 26.19 -10.71 11.53
CA PRO A 92 27.59 -10.32 11.62
C PRO A 92 28.14 -9.75 10.30
N PRO A 93 29.13 -8.83 10.35
CA PRO A 93 29.66 -8.16 9.17
C PRO A 93 30.16 -9.13 8.09
N GLU A 94 30.77 -10.23 8.50
CA GLU A 94 31.33 -11.27 7.62
C GLU A 94 30.24 -11.93 6.75
N ILE A 95 29.07 -12.18 7.33
CA ILE A 95 27.92 -12.78 6.64
C ILE A 95 27.28 -11.76 5.70
N ARG A 96 27.18 -10.50 6.12
CA ARG A 96 26.69 -9.40 5.28
C ARG A 96 27.55 -9.22 4.02
N ASP A 97 28.86 -9.32 4.18
CA ASP A 97 29.82 -9.17 3.08
C ASP A 97 29.84 -10.36 2.12
N ALA A 98 29.59 -11.57 2.63
CA ALA A 98 29.35 -12.73 1.78
C ALA A 98 28.07 -12.57 0.94
N ILE A 99 26.98 -12.12 1.56
CA ILE A 99 25.68 -11.94 0.89
C ILE A 99 25.74 -10.83 -0.15
N ARG A 100 26.40 -9.70 0.15
CA ARG A 100 26.60 -8.59 -0.79
C ARG A 100 27.39 -8.99 -2.03
N ARG A 101 28.36 -9.91 -1.89
CA ARG A 101 29.11 -10.46 -3.04
C ARG A 101 28.30 -11.44 -3.88
N ALA A 102 27.35 -12.14 -3.26
CA ALA A 102 26.51 -13.12 -3.94
C ALA A 102 25.27 -12.49 -4.61
N LEU A 103 24.84 -11.30 -4.16
CA LEU A 103 23.64 -10.66 -4.70
C LEU A 103 23.89 -10.16 -6.15
N PRO A 104 23.13 -10.64 -7.15
CA PRO A 104 23.24 -10.12 -8.51
C PRO A 104 22.68 -8.69 -8.58
N ALA A 105 23.29 -7.85 -9.42
CA ALA A 105 22.80 -6.50 -9.65
C ALA A 105 21.36 -6.53 -10.22
N VAL A 106 20.45 -5.79 -9.58
CA VAL A 106 19.09 -5.61 -10.08
C VAL A 106 19.19 -4.82 -11.39
N LYS A 107 18.96 -5.48 -12.52
CA LYS A 107 18.68 -4.79 -13.79
C LYS A 107 17.27 -4.24 -13.71
N LEU A 108 17.12 -2.93 -13.45
CA LEU A 108 15.85 -2.29 -13.75
C LEU A 108 15.59 -2.40 -15.26
N PRO A 109 14.36 -2.72 -15.69
CA PRO A 109 14.01 -2.65 -17.11
C PRO A 109 14.26 -1.21 -17.57
N ALA A 110 15.08 -1.05 -18.61
CA ALA A 110 15.33 0.25 -19.23
C ALA A 110 13.97 0.86 -19.61
N GLY A 111 13.56 1.90 -18.90
CA GLY A 111 12.44 2.72 -19.29
C GLY A 111 12.73 3.24 -20.67
N LYS A 112 11.87 2.93 -21.65
CA LYS A 112 11.97 3.50 -22.98
C LYS A 112 11.96 5.02 -22.84
N GLU A 113 13.00 5.66 -23.35
CA GLU A 113 13.03 7.12 -23.51
C GLU A 113 11.79 7.55 -24.30
N PRO A 114 11.05 8.57 -23.84
CA PRO A 114 9.89 9.06 -24.57
C PRO A 114 10.36 9.86 -25.79
N GLY A 115 10.01 9.36 -26.98
CA GLY A 115 9.84 10.16 -28.19
C GLY A 115 11.12 10.58 -28.92
N SER A 116 11.49 9.80 -29.94
CA SER A 116 12.04 10.38 -31.19
C SER A 116 10.90 10.88 -32.07
#